data_AF-A0A0D8HLL1-F1
#
_entry.id   AF-A0A0D8HLL1-F1
#
_cell.length_a   1.000
_cell.length_b   1.000
_cell.length_c   1.000
_cell.angle_alpha   90.00
_cell.angle_beta   90.00
_cell.angle_gamma   90.00
#
_symmetry.space_group_name_H-M   'P 1'
#
loop_
_entity.id
_entity.type
_entity.pdbx_description
1 polymer ?
#
loop_
_entity_poly.entity_id
_entity_poly.type
_entity_poly.pdbx_seq_one_letter_code
_entity_poly.pdbx_strand_id
1 'polypeptide(L)'
;MFLFSESRTVTKTATVSLYGNDYEVDQALVGRKVDLVFDPFDLSAINVRYMDRDFGKAVIHKISRHSHPMTIAHSPETIKPTGIDYLSLVDKQHRKYLGSPIGYRELNAEEEK
;
A
#
# COMPACT_ATOMS: atom_id res chain seq x y z
N MET A 1 18.12 -15.69 7.49
CA MET A 1 16.71 -15.27 7.46
C MET A 1 15.98 -16.13 8.47
N PHE A 2 15.29 -15.54 9.44
CA PHE A 2 14.62 -16.29 10.50
C PHE A 2 13.12 -16.27 10.23
N LEU A 3 12.48 -17.44 10.19
CA LEU A 3 11.02 -17.51 10.18
C LEU A 3 10.51 -17.61 11.62
N PHE A 4 9.39 -16.97 11.88
CA PHE A 4 8.70 -17.07 13.15
C PHE A 4 7.74 -18.25 13.14
N SER A 5 7.56 -18.90 14.29
CA SER A 5 6.59 -19.97 14.46
C SER A 5 5.64 -19.64 15.60
N GLU A 6 4.33 -19.76 15.38
CA GLU A 6 3.31 -19.56 16.40
C GLU A 6 2.32 -20.73 16.42
N SER A 7 2.09 -21.32 17.60
CA SER A 7 1.17 -22.45 17.71
C SER A 7 -0.27 -21.98 17.91
N ARG A 8 -1.18 -22.41 17.03
CA ARG A 8 -2.62 -22.11 17.09
C ARG A 8 -3.46 -23.37 16.98
N THR A 9 -4.66 -23.33 17.54
CA THR A 9 -5.63 -24.44 17.42
C THR A 9 -6.56 -24.16 16.25
N VAL A 10 -6.73 -25.15 15.38
CA VAL A 10 -7.64 -25.06 14.22
C VAL A 10 -9.09 -25.15 14.68
N THR A 11 -9.92 -24.22 14.22
CA THR A 11 -11.36 -24.20 14.54
C THR A 11 -12.12 -25.31 13.80
N LYS A 12 -13.41 -25.49 14.15
CA LYS A 12 -14.29 -26.46 13.47
C LYS A 12 -14.46 -26.19 11.97
N THR A 13 -14.25 -24.94 11.55
CA THR A 13 -14.36 -24.52 10.14
C THR A 13 -13.03 -24.62 9.37
N ALA A 14 -12.05 -25.37 9.90
CA ALA A 14 -10.72 -25.50 9.31
C ALA A 14 -10.02 -24.14 9.11
N THR A 15 -10.17 -23.23 10.07
CA THR A 15 -9.59 -21.89 10.03
C THR A 15 -8.68 -21.68 11.23
N VAL A 16 -7.65 -20.84 11.06
CA VAL A 16 -6.79 -20.35 12.14
C VAL A 16 -6.72 -18.83 12.08
N SER A 17 -6.84 -18.19 13.25
CA SER A 17 -6.66 -16.74 13.36
C SER A 17 -5.23 -16.43 13.81
N LEU A 18 -4.52 -15.62 13.04
CA LEU A 18 -3.17 -15.14 13.35
C LEU A 18 -3.10 -13.63 13.10
N TYR A 19 -2.69 -12.86 14.11
CA TYR A 19 -2.62 -11.39 14.08
C TYR A 19 -3.86 -10.70 13.49
N GLY A 20 -5.07 -11.22 13.76
CA GLY A 20 -6.33 -10.63 13.27
C GLY A 20 -6.68 -10.95 11.82
N ASN A 21 -5.89 -11.80 11.15
CA ASN A 21 -6.21 -12.41 9.87
C ASN A 21 -6.69 -13.85 10.09
N ASP A 22 -7.61 -14.30 9.24
CA ASP A 22 -8.09 -15.68 9.25
C ASP A 22 -7.56 -16.42 8.03
N TYR A 23 -6.96 -17.59 8.28
CA TYR A 23 -6.39 -18.46 7.25
C TYR A 23 -7.08 -19.80 7.26
N GLU A 24 -7.44 -20.26 6.07
CA GLU A 24 -7.98 -21.59 5.83
C GLU A 24 -6.83 -22.60 5.75
N VAL A 25 -7.01 -23.72 6.44
CA VAL A 25 -6.05 -24.82 6.52
C VAL A 25 -6.74 -26.12 6.12
N ASP A 26 -5.96 -27.20 5.99
CA ASP A 26 -6.51 -28.51 5.68
C ASP A 26 -7.54 -28.97 6.73
N GLN A 27 -8.70 -29.45 6.26
CA GLN A 27 -9.79 -29.92 7.11
C GLN A 27 -9.40 -31.10 8.01
N ALA A 28 -8.38 -31.88 7.64
CA ALA A 28 -7.85 -32.96 8.47
C ALA A 28 -7.20 -32.45 9.77
N LEU A 29 -6.90 -31.16 9.86
CA LEU A 29 -6.28 -30.52 11.02
C LEU A 29 -7.29 -29.90 12.01
N VAL A 30 -8.60 -30.00 11.74
CA VAL A 30 -9.65 -29.47 12.63
C VAL A 30 -9.49 -30.00 14.06
N GLY A 31 -9.48 -29.09 15.03
CA GLY A 31 -9.33 -29.41 16.46
C GLY A 31 -7.89 -29.75 16.88
N ARG A 32 -6.92 -29.71 15.97
CA ARG A 32 -5.51 -29.96 16.27
C ARG A 32 -4.76 -28.66 16.53
N LYS A 33 -3.68 -28.75 17.31
CA LYS A 33 -2.72 -27.65 17.53
C LYS A 33 -1.65 -27.73 16.46
N VAL A 34 -1.53 -26.69 15.64
CA VAL A 34 -0.61 -26.59 14.51
C VAL A 34 0.36 -25.43 14.73
N ASP A 35 1.57 -25.53 14.19
CA ASP A 35 2.56 -24.48 14.17
C ASP A 35 2.50 -23.74 12.84
N LEU A 36 2.26 -22.43 12.90
CA LEU A 36 2.22 -21.55 11.75
C LEU A 36 3.59 -20.91 11.58
N VAL A 37 4.25 -21.18 10.46
CA VAL A 37 5.58 -20.65 10.14
C VAL A 37 5.43 -19.55 9.09
N PHE A 38 5.89 -18.35 9.40
CA PHE A 38 5.70 -17.16 8.57
C PHE A 38 6.86 -16.16 8.69
N ASP A 39 6.91 -15.21 7.76
CA ASP A 39 7.76 -14.03 7.86
C ASP A 39 6.98 -12.89 8.55
N PRO A 40 7.55 -12.20 9.56
CA PRO A 40 6.82 -11.19 10.33
C PRO A 40 6.42 -9.96 9.51
N PHE A 41 7.08 -9.69 8.37
CA PHE A 41 6.76 -8.56 7.50
C PHE A 41 5.85 -8.95 6.32
N ASP A 42 5.82 -10.25 5.95
CA ASP A 42 4.94 -10.79 4.93
C ASP A 42 4.05 -11.93 5.47
N LEU A 43 2.81 -11.57 5.79
CA LEU A 43 1.78 -12.52 6.23
C LEU A 43 1.00 -13.15 5.07
N SER A 44 1.46 -12.99 3.82
CA SER A 44 0.74 -13.49 2.65
C SER A 44 0.92 -15.00 2.46
N ALA A 45 2.05 -15.54 2.91
CA ALA A 45 2.41 -16.94 2.76
C ALA A 45 2.76 -17.55 4.12
N ILE A 46 1.85 -18.36 4.66
CA ILE A 46 2.04 -19.07 5.93
C ILE A 46 2.10 -20.57 5.67
N ASN A 47 3.16 -21.21 6.13
CA ASN A 47 3.27 -22.68 6.10
C ASN A 47 2.69 -23.26 7.38
N VAL A 48 1.89 -24.31 7.25
CA VAL A 48 1.27 -25.01 8.37
C VAL A 48 2.06 -26.29 8.67
N ARG A 49 2.55 -26.42 9.89
CA ARG A 49 3.26 -27.61 10.36
C ARG A 49 2.48 -28.29 11.47
N TYR A 50 2.36 -29.61 11.40
CA TYR A 50 1.73 -30.42 12.44
C TYR A 50 2.61 -31.64 12.76
N MET A 51 2.97 -31.80 14.03
CA MET A 51 3.89 -32.85 14.50
C MET A 51 5.17 -32.93 13.67
N ASP A 52 5.81 -31.78 13.46
CA ASP A 52 7.03 -31.63 12.65
C ASP A 52 6.90 -31.97 11.15
N ARG A 53 5.68 -32.27 10.68
CA ARG A 53 5.39 -32.45 9.25
C ARG A 53 4.75 -31.21 8.65
N ASP A 54 5.21 -30.83 7.47
CA ASP A 54 4.58 -29.77 6.68
C ASP A 54 3.27 -30.29 6.07
N PHE A 55 2.20 -29.50 6.23
CA PHE A 55 0.86 -29.78 5.71
C PHE A 55 0.47 -28.81 4.59
N GLY A 56 1.43 -28.02 4.08
CA GLY A 56 1.22 -27.05 3.02
C GLY A 56 0.92 -25.64 3.51
N LYS A 57 0.52 -24.79 2.56
CA LYS A 57 0.28 -23.36 2.78
C LYS A 57 -1.16 -23.10 3.20
N ALA A 58 -1.33 -22.24 4.19
CA ALA A 58 -2.63 -21.73 4.57
C ALA A 58 -3.13 -20.70 3.53
N VAL A 59 -4.39 -20.78 3.15
CA VAL A 59 -5.01 -19.85 2.19
C VAL A 59 -5.62 -18.69 2.96
N ILE A 60 -5.38 -17.46 2.52
CA ILE A 60 -5.89 -16.26 3.19
C ILE A 60 -7.40 -16.17 2.96
N HIS A 61 -8.19 -16.28 4.04
CA HIS A 61 -9.65 -16.26 3.95
C HIS A 61 -10.23 -14.88 4.28
N LYS A 62 -9.64 -14.17 5.25
CA LYS A 62 -10.04 -12.80 5.62
C LYS A 62 -8.85 -11.98 6.07
N ILE A 63 -8.57 -10.90 5.35
CA ILE A 63 -7.62 -9.85 5.77
C ILE A 63 -8.44 -8.77 6.47
N SER A 64 -8.39 -8.71 7.79
CA SER A 64 -8.91 -7.53 8.48
C SER A 64 -7.88 -6.42 8.36
N ARG A 65 -8.27 -5.26 7.81
CA ARG A 65 -7.41 -4.07 7.89
C ARG A 65 -7.22 -3.77 9.38
N HIS A 66 -5.98 -3.82 9.85
CA HIS A 66 -5.64 -3.36 11.20
C HIS A 66 -6.00 -1.89 11.33
N SER A 67 -7.13 -1.60 11.95
CA SER A 67 -7.48 -0.28 12.47
C SER A 67 -7.58 -0.46 13.97
N HIS A 68 -6.70 0.20 14.73
CA HIS A 68 -6.77 0.14 16.18
C HIS A 68 -8.16 0.61 16.64
N PRO A 69 -8.73 0.06 17.72
CA PRO A 69 -10.00 0.55 18.26
C PRO A 69 -9.93 2.01 18.73
N MET A 70 -8.72 2.55 18.92
CA MET A 70 -8.46 3.96 19.18
C MET A 70 -8.06 4.76 17.92
N THR A 71 -8.08 4.14 16.74
CA THR A 71 -7.98 4.83 15.47
C THR A 71 -9.26 5.63 15.28
N ILE A 72 -9.17 6.93 15.56
CA ILE A 72 -10.13 7.91 15.10
C ILE A 72 -10.10 7.79 13.57
N ALA A 73 -11.23 7.41 12.97
CA ALA A 73 -11.40 7.47 11.53
C ALA A 73 -11.22 8.94 11.12
N HIS A 74 -10.02 9.29 10.68
CA HIS A 74 -9.78 10.59 10.08
C HIS A 74 -10.56 10.55 8.76
N SER A 75 -11.73 11.17 8.75
CA SER A 75 -12.39 11.52 7.49
C SER A 75 -11.33 12.26 6.68
N PRO A 76 -11.08 11.90 5.40
CA PRO A 76 -10.08 12.61 4.61
C PRO A 76 -10.45 14.09 4.70
N GLU A 77 -9.56 14.89 5.31
CA GLU A 77 -9.81 16.30 5.47
C GLU A 77 -10.11 16.83 4.08
N THR A 78 -11.28 17.44 3.91
CA THR A 78 -11.63 18.10 2.67
C THR A 78 -10.57 19.16 2.47
N ILE A 79 -9.58 18.88 1.62
CA ILE A 79 -8.46 19.77 1.38
C ILE A 79 -9.10 21.06 0.86
N LYS A 80 -9.14 22.09 1.69
CA LYS A 80 -9.64 23.39 1.25
C LYS A 80 -8.70 23.84 0.14
N PRO A 81 -9.18 24.09 -1.08
CA PRO A 81 -8.30 24.58 -2.13
C PRO A 81 -7.66 25.86 -1.61
N THR A 82 -6.32 25.92 -1.63
CA THR A 82 -5.56 27.05 -1.08
C THR A 82 -5.83 28.37 -1.80
N GLY A 83 -6.65 28.36 -2.86
CA GLY A 83 -7.01 29.52 -3.66
C GLY A 83 -5.87 30.04 -4.52
N ILE A 84 -4.71 29.38 -4.49
CA ILE A 84 -3.53 29.80 -5.23
C ILE A 84 -3.62 29.23 -6.64
N ASP A 85 -4.10 30.05 -7.57
CA ASP A 85 -4.10 29.72 -8.99
C ASP A 85 -2.72 29.99 -9.60
N TYR A 86 -1.82 29.02 -9.43
CA TYR A 86 -0.45 29.09 -9.95
C TYR A 86 -0.42 29.28 -11.48
N LEU A 87 -1.42 28.75 -12.19
CA LEU A 87 -1.49 28.83 -13.65
C LEU A 87 -1.69 30.27 -14.12
N SER A 88 -2.64 31.02 -13.52
CA SER A 88 -2.84 32.43 -13.83
C SER A 88 -1.64 33.29 -13.46
N LEU A 89 -0.88 32.91 -12.43
CA LEU A 89 0.34 33.63 -12.04
C LEU A 89 1.45 33.46 -13.07
N VAL A 90 1.67 32.22 -13.54
CA VAL A 90 2.63 31.91 -14.61
C VAL A 90 2.20 32.55 -15.94
N ASP A 91 0.92 32.49 -16.29
CA ASP A 91 0.39 33.11 -17.51
C ASP A 91 0.56 34.65 -17.50
N LYS A 92 0.29 35.33 -16.37
CA LYS A 92 0.57 36.77 -16.23
C LYS A 92 2.04 37.10 -16.43
N GLN A 93 2.93 36.26 -15.91
CA GLN A 93 4.37 36.44 -16.10
C GLN A 93 4.76 36.21 -17.56
N HIS A 94 4.24 35.16 -18.20
CA HIS A 94 4.48 34.84 -19.60
C HIS A 94 4.01 35.96 -20.55
N ARG A 95 2.84 36.54 -20.30
CA ARG A 95 2.33 37.69 -21.09
C ARG A 95 3.21 38.93 -20.99
N LYS A 96 3.83 39.18 -19.83
CA LYS A 96 4.81 40.27 -19.69
C LYS A 96 6.06 40.03 -20.54
N TYR A 97 6.50 38.77 -20.67
CA TYR A 97 7.63 38.41 -21.53
C TYR A 97 7.28 38.49 -23.03
N LEU A 98 6.08 38.06 -23.46
CA LEU A 98 5.66 38.18 -24.86
C LEU A 98 5.28 39.60 -25.29
N GLY A 99 5.00 40.51 -24.35
CA GLY A 99 4.64 41.90 -24.63
C GLY A 99 5.77 42.75 -25.21
N SER A 100 7.01 42.24 -25.23
CA SER A 100 8.10 42.84 -26.01
C SER A 100 8.16 42.13 -27.37
N PRO A 101 7.72 42.77 -28.48
CA PRO A 101 7.97 42.22 -29.79
C PRO A 101 9.48 42.16 -29.99
N ILE A 102 10.04 40.95 -30.05
CA ILE A 102 11.38 40.75 -30.56
C ILE A 102 11.32 41.19 -32.02
N GLY A 103 11.83 42.38 -32.31
CA GLY A 103 11.90 42.96 -33.64
C GLY A 103 12.87 42.15 -34.49
N TYR A 104 12.43 41.02 -35.06
CA TYR A 104 13.22 40.21 -36.00
C TYR A 104 13.60 40.97 -37.29
N ARG A 105 13.11 42.20 -37.47
CA ARG A 105 13.53 43.13 -38.53
C ARG A 105 14.87 43.82 -38.24
N GLU A 106 15.35 43.85 -37.00
CA GLU A 106 16.64 44.49 -36.66
C GLU A 106 17.82 43.50 -36.71
N LEU A 107 17.57 42.19 -36.60
CA LEU A 107 18.62 41.16 -36.67
C LEU A 107 19.11 40.85 -38.10
N ASN A 108 18.41 41.30 -39.15
CA ASN A 108 18.80 41.09 -40.55
C ASN A 108 19.46 42.32 -41.20
N ALA A 109 19.66 43.42 -40.45
CA ALA A 109 20.23 44.67 -40.99
C ALA A 109 21.76 44.78 -40.81
N GLU A 110 22.40 43.83 -40.13
CA GLU A 110 23.83 43.88 -39.80
C GLU A 110 24.73 42.96 -40.66
N GLU A 111 24.17 42.26 -41.66
CA GLU A 111 24.94 41.37 -42.57
C GLU A 111 25.19 41.92 -43.99
N GLU A 112 24.88 43.19 -44.27
CA GLU A 112 25.19 43.80 -45.57
C GLU A 112 26.09 45.05 -45.42
N LYS A 113 27.39 44.81 -45.17
CA LYS A 113 28.46 45.71 -45.61
C LYS A 113 29.81 45.00 -45.77
#